data_AF-A0A4R0MKU2-F1
#
_entry.id   AF-A0A4R0MKU2-F1
#
_cell.length_a   1.000
_cell.length_b   1.000
_cell.length_c   1.000
_cell.angle_alpha   90.00
_cell.angle_beta   90.00
_cell.angle_gamma   90.00
#
_symmetry.space_group_name_H-M   'P 1'
#
loop_
_entity.id
_entity.type
_entity.pdbx_description
1 polymer ?
#
loop_
_entity_poly.entity_id
_entity_poly.type
_entity_poly.pdbx_seq_one_letter_code
_entity_poly.pdbx_strand_id
1 'polypeptide(L)'
;MKFTASRLSEGNKVFPTEIHLEENSIEIKSPGLFSGDSKYLNYEDITSIEVDSPMIGFSTLRLFLTGNKVEISGFSKSDIKQIRQIIEEAKNKRRKS
;
A
#
# COMPACT_ATOMS: atom_id res chain seq x y z
N MET A 1 8.42 -3.86 7.75
CA MET A 1 7.86 -2.65 8.43
C MET A 1 6.35 -2.65 8.31
N LYS A 2 5.59 -2.26 9.34
CA LYS A 2 4.12 -2.35 9.37
C LYS A 2 3.46 -0.97 9.45
N PHE A 3 2.44 -0.75 8.64
CA PHE A 3 1.54 0.41 8.67
C PHE A 3 0.10 -0.07 8.84
N THR A 4 -0.69 0.66 9.63
CA THR A 4 -2.10 0.33 9.88
C THR A 4 -2.97 1.53 9.51
N ALA A 5 -4.00 1.28 8.71
CA ALA A 5 -4.96 2.29 8.33
C ALA A 5 -5.77 2.77 9.55
N SER A 6 -6.16 4.03 9.52
CA SER A 6 -6.99 4.61 10.56
C SER A 6 -8.38 3.99 10.56
N ARG A 7 -8.83 3.56 11.73
CA ARG A 7 -10.20 3.02 11.95
C ARG A 7 -11.30 4.05 11.72
N LEU A 8 -10.94 5.33 11.63
CA LEU A 8 -11.85 6.45 11.33
C LEU A 8 -12.10 6.62 9.82
N SER A 9 -11.30 5.97 8.98
CA SER A 9 -11.53 5.98 7.53
C SER A 9 -12.63 5.00 7.12
N GLU A 10 -13.37 5.34 6.06
CA GLU A 10 -14.47 4.50 5.57
C GLU A 10 -13.97 3.09 5.20
N GLY A 11 -14.75 2.06 5.55
CA GLY A 11 -14.39 0.65 5.33
C GLY A 11 -13.55 0.00 6.43
N ASN A 12 -12.92 0.78 7.33
CA ASN A 12 -11.94 0.27 8.32
C ASN A 12 -12.48 0.13 9.76
N LYS A 13 -13.81 0.22 9.98
CA LYS A 13 -14.40 0.27 11.33
C LYS A 13 -14.23 -1.01 12.15
N VAL A 14 -14.31 -2.18 11.50
CA VAL A 14 -14.29 -3.48 12.20
C VAL A 14 -12.89 -4.11 12.16
N PHE A 15 -12.22 -4.06 11.01
CA PHE A 15 -10.83 -4.51 10.85
C PHE A 15 -10.07 -3.53 9.95
N PRO A 16 -9.05 -2.82 10.48
CA PRO A 16 -8.30 -1.85 9.69
C PRO A 16 -7.41 -2.55 8.67
N THR A 17 -7.27 -1.94 7.49
CA THR A 17 -6.30 -2.39 6.50
C THR A 17 -4.87 -2.27 7.02
N GLU A 18 -4.05 -3.30 6.82
CA GLU A 18 -2.63 -3.32 7.21
C GLU A 18 -1.74 -3.47 5.98
N ILE A 19 -0.62 -2.76 5.97
CA ILE A 19 0.45 -2.87 4.98
C ILE A 19 1.71 -3.33 5.67
N HIS A 20 2.25 -4.45 5.20
CA HIS A 20 3.46 -5.07 5.68
C HIS A 20 4.50 -5.01 4.55
N LEU A 21 5.53 -4.18 4.73
CA LEU A 21 6.65 -4.07 3.81
C LEU A 21 7.71 -5.08 4.19
N GLU A 22 7.92 -6.05 3.31
CA GLU A 22 8.99 -7.04 3.37
C GLU A 22 10.16 -6.62 2.46
N GLU A 23 11.24 -7.40 2.44
CA GLU A 23 12.44 -7.06 1.68
C GLU A 23 12.19 -6.97 0.17
N ASN A 24 11.35 -7.85 -0.38
CA ASN A 24 11.10 -7.95 -1.83
C ASN A 24 9.61 -7.80 -2.21
N SER A 25 8.72 -7.70 -1.22
CA SER A 25 7.28 -7.72 -1.43
C SER A 25 6.55 -6.84 -0.43
N ILE A 26 5.30 -6.53 -0.77
CA ILE A 26 4.34 -5.88 0.10
C ILE A 26 3.17 -6.84 0.33
N GLU A 27 2.88 -7.13 1.59
CA GLU A 27 1.67 -7.82 2.01
C GLU A 27 0.62 -6.77 2.43
N ILE A 28 -0.57 -6.89 1.88
CA ILE A 28 -1.70 -6.00 2.15
C ILE A 28 -2.83 -6.84 2.74
N LYS A 29 -3.21 -6.55 3.99
CA LYS A 29 -4.33 -7.18 4.66
C LYS A 29 -5.51 -6.23 4.66
N SER A 30 -6.43 -6.41 3.72
CA SER A 30 -7.59 -5.51 3.58
C SER A 30 -8.88 -6.34 3.54
N PRO A 31 -9.56 -6.50 4.68
CA PRO A 31 -10.80 -7.28 4.74
C PRO A 31 -11.88 -6.64 3.87
N GLY A 32 -12.47 -7.44 2.97
CA GLY A 32 -13.50 -6.99 2.03
C GLY A 32 -12.98 -6.42 0.70
N LEU A 33 -11.68 -6.14 0.56
CA LEU A 33 -11.09 -5.70 -0.71
C LEU A 33 -10.50 -6.86 -1.53
N PHE A 34 -10.12 -7.95 -0.86
CA PHE A 34 -9.63 -9.17 -1.47
C PHE A 34 -10.53 -10.35 -1.08
N SER A 35 -10.60 -11.37 -1.93
CA SER A 35 -11.32 -12.61 -1.66
C SER A 35 -10.68 -13.47 -0.55
N GLY A 36 -9.53 -13.06 -0.01
CA GLY A 36 -8.87 -13.64 1.16
C GLY A 36 -8.34 -12.56 2.11
N ASP A 37 -7.73 -12.97 3.22
CA ASP A 37 -7.32 -12.06 4.30
C ASP A 37 -6.14 -11.15 3.91
N SER A 38 -5.34 -11.56 2.93
CA SER A 38 -4.10 -10.87 2.53
C SER A 38 -3.86 -10.99 1.03
N LYS A 39 -3.13 -10.01 0.49
CA LYS A 39 -2.60 -10.03 -0.87
C LYS A 39 -1.12 -9.67 -0.85
N TYR A 40 -0.30 -10.50 -1.48
CA TYR A 40 1.12 -10.29 -1.64
C TYR A 40 1.39 -9.73 -3.03
N LEU A 41 2.18 -8.67 -3.12
CA LEU A 41 2.64 -8.08 -4.37
C LEU A 41 4.17 -7.99 -4.33
N ASN A 42 4.87 -8.46 -5.35
CA ASN A 42 6.31 -8.24 -5.42
C ASN A 42 6.59 -6.82 -5.91
N TYR A 43 7.66 -6.20 -5.43
CA TYR A 43 8.02 -4.84 -5.87
C TYR A 43 8.32 -4.74 -7.37
N GLU A 44 8.78 -5.83 -7.97
CA GLU A 44 9.06 -5.93 -9.42
C GLU A 44 7.79 -5.92 -10.28
N ASP A 45 6.67 -6.41 -9.74
CA ASP A 45 5.38 -6.43 -10.44
C ASP A 45 4.69 -5.06 -10.43
N ILE A 46 5.12 -4.15 -9.56
CA ILE A 46 4.57 -2.80 -9.43
C ILE A 46 5.13 -1.91 -10.54
N THR A 47 4.31 -1.63 -11.54
CA THR A 47 4.69 -0.79 -12.69
C THR A 47 4.71 0.68 -12.31
N SER A 48 3.76 1.15 -11.50
CA SER A 48 3.63 2.55 -11.10
C SER A 48 2.91 2.70 -9.75
N ILE A 49 3.20 3.81 -9.06
CA ILE A 49 2.65 4.14 -7.76
C ILE A 49 2.05 5.55 -7.83
N GLU A 50 0.75 5.66 -7.52
CA GLU A 50 0.08 6.94 -7.36
C GLU A 50 -0.33 7.15 -5.91
N VAL A 51 -0.25 8.40 -5.49
CA VAL A 51 -0.61 8.85 -4.15
C VAL A 51 -1.63 9.95 -4.29
N ASP A 52 -2.80 9.73 -3.70
CA ASP A 52 -3.85 10.72 -3.58
C ASP A 52 -3.93 11.16 -2.12
N SER A 53 -3.58 12.41 -1.84
CA SER A 53 -3.42 12.92 -0.49
C SER A 53 -4.16 14.25 -0.33
N PRO A 54 -5.38 14.25 0.24
CA PRO A 54 -6.11 15.48 0.48
C PRO A 54 -5.40 16.36 1.53
N MET A 55 -5.74 17.65 1.55
CA MET A 55 -5.18 18.60 2.53
C MET A 55 -5.57 18.24 3.97
N ILE A 56 -6.77 17.69 4.16
CA ILE A 56 -7.31 17.23 5.44
C ILE A 56 -7.93 15.84 5.21
N GLY A 57 -7.66 14.88 6.11
CA GLY A 57 -8.21 13.53 6.06
C GLY A 57 -7.17 12.46 5.76
N PHE A 58 -7.64 11.33 5.22
CA PHE A 58 -6.81 10.17 4.91
C PHE A 58 -6.37 10.16 3.46
N SER A 59 -5.20 9.58 3.22
CA SER A 59 -4.61 9.43 1.90
C SER A 59 -4.83 8.03 1.36
N THR A 60 -4.79 7.92 0.04
CA THR A 60 -4.99 6.69 -0.73
C THR A 60 -3.75 6.37 -1.55
N LEU A 61 -3.29 5.12 -1.48
CA LEU A 61 -2.24 4.54 -2.29
C LEU A 61 -2.86 3.75 -3.43
N ARG A 62 -2.45 4.02 -4.67
CA ARG A 62 -2.81 3.20 -5.83
C ARG A 62 -1.55 2.55 -6.38
N LEU A 63 -1.51 1.24 -6.33
CA LEU A 63 -0.46 0.41 -6.90
C LEU A 63 -0.96 -0.15 -8.23
N PHE A 64 -0.25 0.17 -9.30
CA PHE A 64 -0.51 -0.39 -10.62
C PHE A 64 0.41 -1.56 -10.85
N LEU A 65 -0.16 -2.68 -11.28
CA LEU A 65 0.52 -3.90 -11.66
C LEU A 65 0.13 -4.27 -13.09
N THR A 66 0.87 -5.18 -13.71
CA THR A 66 0.54 -5.67 -15.05
C THR A 66 -0.84 -6.35 -15.05
N GLY A 67 -1.84 -5.66 -15.60
CA GLY A 67 -3.22 -6.15 -15.67
C GLY A 67 -4.02 -6.09 -14.37
N ASN A 68 -3.50 -5.45 -13.31
CA ASN A 68 -4.21 -5.31 -12.03
C ASN A 68 -3.96 -3.95 -11.38
N LYS A 69 -4.92 -3.46 -10.59
CA LYS A 69 -4.78 -2.25 -9.79
C LYS A 69 -5.20 -2.56 -8.36
N VAL A 70 -4.37 -2.17 -7.41
CA VAL A 70 -4.66 -2.29 -5.98
C VAL A 70 -4.75 -0.89 -5.39
N GLU A 71 -5.92 -0.56 -4.85
CA GLU A 71 -6.21 0.74 -4.24
C GLU A 71 -6.44 0.57 -2.75
N ILE A 72 -5.70 1.30 -1.94
CA ILE A 72 -5.67 1.14 -0.49
C ILE A 72 -5.79 2.52 0.15
N SER A 73 -6.84 2.75 0.93
CA SER A 73 -7.12 4.03 1.57
C SER A 73 -7.08 3.94 3.09
N GLY A 74 -7.07 5.10 3.74
CA GLY A 74 -7.17 5.19 5.20
C GLY A 74 -5.86 5.45 5.93
N PHE A 75 -4.77 5.69 5.22
CA PHE A 75 -3.46 5.95 5.82
C PHE A 75 -3.20 7.44 5.99
N SER A 76 -2.29 7.80 6.89
CA SER A 76 -1.85 9.19 7.01
C SER A 76 -0.98 9.57 5.80
N LYS A 77 -0.88 10.88 5.53
CA LYS A 77 -0.01 11.41 4.47
C LYS A 77 1.46 11.04 4.69
N SER A 78 1.92 11.01 5.94
CA SER A 78 3.28 10.60 6.30
C SER A 78 3.52 9.11 6.02
N ASP A 79 2.55 8.25 6.31
CA ASP A 79 2.68 6.81 6.07
C ASP A 79 2.77 6.50 4.58
N ILE A 80 1.86 7.07 3.79
CA ILE A 80 1.84 6.87 2.34
C ILE A 80 3.14 7.34 1.68
N LYS A 81 3.69 8.47 2.12
CA LYS A 81 4.99 8.97 1.63
C LYS A 81 6.12 7.99 1.95
N GLN A 82 6.16 7.46 3.18
CA GLN A 82 7.17 6.47 3.59
C GLN A 82 7.03 5.17 2.81
N ILE A 83 5.81 4.64 2.68
CA ILE A 83 5.53 3.42 1.90
C ILE A 83 6.00 3.60 0.46
N ARG A 84 5.63 4.71 -0.18
CA ARG A 84 6.07 5.02 -1.55
C ARG A 84 7.60 5.05 -1.66
N GLN A 85 8.28 5.73 -0.75
CA GLN A 85 9.74 5.83 -0.77
C GLN A 85 10.40 4.45 -0.66
N ILE A 86 9.93 3.60 0.26
CA ILE A 86 10.48 2.25 0.46
C ILE A 86 10.31 1.39 -0.79
N ILE A 87 9.13 1.42 -1.42
CA ILE A 87 8.88 0.65 -2.65
C ILE A 87 9.79 1.12 -3.79
N GLU A 88 9.94 2.43 -3.98
CA GLU A 88 10.82 3.00 -5.00
C GLU A 88 12.30 2.68 -4.76
N GLU A 89 12.76 2.74 -3.51
CA GLU A 89 14.12 2.36 -3.11
C GLU A 89 14.38 0.87 -3.39
N ALA A 90 13.44 -0.01 -3.03
CA ALA A 90 13.54 -1.45 -3.29
C ALA A 90 13.61 -1.75 -4.80
N LYS A 91 12.77 -1.09 -5.61
CA LYS A 91 12.81 -1.19 -7.08
C LYS A 91 14.14 -0.73 -7.66
N ASN A 92 14.68 0.38 -7.16
CA ASN A 92 15.95 0.91 -7.64
C ASN A 92 17.15 0.06 -7.25
N LYS A 93 17.14 -0.55 -6.06
CA LYS A 93 18.21 -1.46 -5.61
C LYS A 93 18.30 -2.69 -6.51
N ARG A 94 17.17 -3.30 -6.86
CA ARG A 94 17.10 -4.45 -7.78
C ARG A 94 17.56 -4.13 -9.20
N ARG A 95 17.25 -2.94 -9.73
CA ARG A 95 17.71 -2.51 -11.08
C ARG A 95 19.23 -2.34 -11.20
N LYS A 96 19.93 -2.16 -10.07
CA LYS A 96 21.38 -1.93 -10.02
C LYS A 96 22.19 -3.17 -9.64
N SER A 97 21.53 -4.27 -9.31
CA SER A 97 22.16 -5.56 -8.98
C SER A 97 22.14 -6.50 -10.18
#